data_AF-A0A916Z691-F1
#
_entry.id   AF-A0A916Z691-F1
#
_cell.length_a   1.000
_cell.length_b   1.000
_cell.length_c   1.000
_cell.angle_alpha   90.00
_cell.angle_beta   90.00
_cell.angle_gamma   90.00
#
_symmetry.space_group_name_H-M   'P 1'
#
loop_
_entity.id
_entity.type
_entity.pdbx_description
1 polymer ?
#
loop_
_entity_poly.entity_id
_entity_poly.type
_entity_poly.pdbx_seq_one_letter_code
_entity_poly.pdbx_strand_id
1 'polypeptide(L)'
;MKTFATLTFTFLSFCAFSQQKTPFIPRPAVSFFLNEKNADNRKNIAKSDTLLEVKAVLQGEQKQKMPDVTFMISEIEVALIRNGKKIAGLVLNDGKGSLTPLRMLISSGDKCQMTVRGIKFLHDGVYTDIGTGNVIKDYIVE
;
A
#
# COMPACT_ATOMS: atom_id res chain seq x y z
N MET A 1 -72.84 -11.67 25.05
CA MET A 1 -71.40 -12.04 25.12
C MET A 1 -70.75 -11.61 23.82
N LYS A 2 -69.80 -10.66 23.84
CA LYS A 2 -69.09 -10.17 22.65
C LYS A 2 -67.63 -10.60 22.76
N THR A 3 -67.19 -11.43 21.82
CA THR A 3 -65.84 -12.00 21.76
C THR A 3 -64.90 -10.99 21.10
N PHE A 4 -63.89 -10.52 21.83
CA PHE A 4 -62.82 -9.68 21.28
C PHE A 4 -61.66 -10.57 20.85
N ALA A 5 -61.39 -10.62 19.54
CA ALA A 5 -60.17 -11.22 19.00
C ALA A 5 -59.07 -10.16 18.98
N THR A 6 -58.03 -10.35 19.80
CA THR A 6 -56.83 -9.50 19.82
C THR A 6 -55.90 -9.98 18.72
N LEU A 7 -55.59 -9.12 17.76
CA LEU A 7 -54.73 -9.41 16.62
C LEU A 7 -53.31 -8.90 16.92
N THR A 8 -52.40 -9.81 17.28
CA THR A 8 -51.01 -9.48 17.62
C THR A 8 -50.18 -9.35 16.33
N PHE A 9 -49.77 -8.13 15.98
CA PHE A 9 -48.82 -7.88 14.89
C PHE A 9 -47.38 -7.94 15.43
N THR A 10 -46.66 -9.01 15.12
CA THR A 10 -45.23 -9.13 15.41
C THR A 10 -44.44 -8.43 14.30
N PHE A 11 -43.88 -7.26 14.59
CA PHE A 11 -42.92 -6.59 13.70
C PHE A 11 -41.59 -7.36 13.72
N LEU A 12 -41.36 -8.20 12.71
CA LEU A 12 -40.04 -8.72 12.39
C LEU A 12 -39.19 -7.57 11.83
N SER A 13 -38.35 -7.00 12.69
CA SER A 13 -37.33 -6.04 12.27
C SER A 13 -36.26 -6.77 11.47
N PHE A 14 -36.42 -6.80 10.14
CA PHE A 14 -35.36 -7.19 9.24
C PHE A 14 -34.27 -6.10 9.27
N CYS A 15 -33.19 -6.36 9.99
CA CYS A 15 -31.92 -5.67 9.73
C CYS A 15 -31.47 -6.08 8.34
N ALA A 16 -31.85 -5.31 7.33
CA ALA A 16 -31.25 -5.38 6.01
C ALA A 16 -29.77 -4.98 6.17
N PHE A 17 -28.90 -5.98 6.35
CA PHE A 17 -27.46 -5.79 6.22
C PHE A 17 -27.20 -5.53 4.74
N SER A 18 -27.34 -4.27 4.34
CA SER A 18 -26.92 -3.78 3.04
C SER A 18 -25.44 -4.08 2.93
N GLN A 19 -25.09 -5.13 2.20
CA GLN A 19 -23.73 -5.35 1.72
C GLN A 19 -23.44 -4.19 0.77
N GLN A 20 -22.97 -3.09 1.34
CA GLN A 20 -22.52 -1.93 0.59
C GLN A 20 -21.34 -2.42 -0.24
N LYS A 21 -21.63 -2.79 -1.48
CA LYS A 21 -20.67 -3.25 -2.48
C LYS A 21 -19.63 -2.14 -2.60
N THR A 22 -18.47 -2.33 -1.96
CA THR A 22 -17.40 -1.36 -1.98
C THR A 22 -17.09 -1.01 -3.43
N PRO A 23 -17.05 0.28 -3.80
CA PRO A 23 -16.76 0.67 -5.17
C PRO A 23 -15.47 0.01 -5.62
N PHE A 24 -15.46 -0.53 -6.84
CA PHE A 24 -14.25 -1.09 -7.42
C PHE A 24 -13.26 0.07 -7.62
N ILE A 25 -12.26 0.14 -6.75
CA ILE A 25 -11.21 1.15 -6.82
C ILE A 25 -10.03 0.50 -7.54
N PRO A 26 -9.65 1.03 -8.71
CA PRO A 26 -8.54 0.48 -9.47
C PRO A 26 -7.24 0.70 -8.69
N ARG A 27 -6.31 -0.25 -8.82
CA ARG A 27 -5.01 -0.13 -8.15
C ARG A 27 -4.24 1.06 -8.71
N PRO A 28 -3.68 1.93 -7.85
CA PRO A 28 -2.86 3.04 -8.29
C PRO A 28 -1.53 2.52 -8.85
N ALA A 29 -0.88 3.32 -9.68
CA ALA A 29 0.53 3.11 -9.99
C ALA A 29 1.37 3.41 -8.74
N VAL A 30 2.58 2.84 -8.68
CA VAL A 30 3.50 3.07 -7.57
C VAL A 30 4.81 3.61 -8.11
N SER A 31 5.31 4.66 -7.48
CA SER A 31 6.60 5.27 -7.80
C SER A 31 7.52 5.30 -6.59
N PHE A 32 8.77 4.94 -6.81
CA PHE A 32 9.83 4.89 -5.80
C PHE A 32 10.72 6.12 -5.92
N PHE A 33 11.06 6.69 -4.77
CA PHE A 33 11.91 7.86 -4.64
C PHE A 33 13.03 7.56 -3.65
N LEU A 34 14.26 7.87 -4.05
CA LEU A 34 15.44 7.75 -3.21
C LEU A 34 16.08 9.11 -3.05
N ASN A 35 16.23 9.56 -1.81
CA ASN A 35 16.67 10.92 -1.48
C ASN A 35 15.92 11.97 -2.33
N GLU A 36 14.58 11.87 -2.37
CA GLU A 36 13.67 12.75 -3.11
C GLU A 36 13.73 12.65 -4.65
N LYS A 37 14.60 11.81 -5.21
CA LYS A 37 14.74 11.64 -6.66
C LYS A 37 14.00 10.38 -7.12
N ASN A 38 13.27 10.48 -8.24
CA ASN A 38 12.60 9.32 -8.83
C ASN A 38 13.63 8.22 -9.16
N ALA A 39 13.31 7.00 -8.73
CA ALA A 39 14.14 5.80 -8.84
C ALA A 39 13.49 4.72 -9.72
N ASP A 40 12.33 4.95 -10.35
CA ASP A 40 11.59 3.92 -11.08
C ASP A 40 12.35 3.40 -12.30
N ASN A 41 13.10 4.31 -12.95
CA ASN A 41 13.91 4.06 -14.13
C ASN A 41 15.37 3.70 -13.82
N ARG A 42 15.75 3.70 -12.53
CA ARG A 42 17.11 3.37 -12.12
C ARG A 42 17.26 1.85 -11.99
N LYS A 43 18.41 1.34 -12.41
CA LYS A 43 18.82 -0.05 -12.12
C LYS A 43 19.67 -0.13 -10.85
N ASN A 44 20.33 0.98 -10.50
CA ASN A 44 21.33 1.03 -9.45
C ASN A 44 20.96 2.05 -8.38
N ILE A 45 21.40 1.78 -7.16
CA ILE A 45 21.30 2.68 -6.01
C ILE A 45 22.68 2.90 -5.41
N ALA A 46 22.95 4.12 -4.98
CA ALA A 46 24.22 4.41 -4.33
C ALA A 46 24.13 4.03 -2.85
N LYS A 47 25.26 3.65 -2.24
CA LYS A 47 25.33 3.53 -0.78
C LYS A 47 24.95 4.82 -0.04
N SER A 48 24.99 5.98 -0.70
CA SER A 48 24.55 7.28 -0.16
C SER A 48 23.03 7.50 -0.19
N ASP A 49 22.26 6.65 -0.86
CA ASP A 49 20.81 6.69 -0.87
C ASP A 49 20.27 6.16 0.46
N THR A 50 19.79 7.06 1.32
CA THR A 50 19.43 6.75 2.72
C THR A 50 17.98 6.94 3.03
N LEU A 51 17.25 7.69 2.21
CA LEU A 51 15.84 7.96 2.39
C LEU A 51 15.07 7.29 1.26
N LEU A 52 14.11 6.45 1.63
CA LEU A 52 13.15 5.84 0.72
C LEU A 52 11.79 6.48 0.95
N GLU A 53 11.15 6.88 -0.14
CA GLU A 53 9.75 7.30 -0.16
C GLU A 53 9.07 6.59 -1.34
N VAL A 54 7.87 6.08 -1.12
CA VAL A 54 7.07 5.39 -2.12
C VAL A 54 5.70 6.03 -2.17
N LYS A 55 5.27 6.42 -3.37
CA LYS A 55 4.00 7.11 -3.59
C LYS A 55 3.09 6.27 -4.46
N ALA A 56 1.84 6.19 -4.07
CA ALA A 56 0.76 5.69 -4.92
C ALA A 56 0.20 6.86 -5.75
N VAL A 57 0.22 6.72 -7.07
CA VAL A 57 -0.16 7.75 -8.03
C VAL A 57 -1.28 7.25 -8.92
N LEU A 58 -2.37 8.01 -8.96
CA LEU A 58 -3.46 7.80 -9.93
C LEU A 58 -3.00 8.21 -11.33
N GLN A 59 -3.24 7.35 -12.33
CA GLN A 59 -2.88 7.63 -13.72
C GLN A 59 -4.08 7.58 -14.67
N GLY A 60 -4.05 8.44 -15.69
CA GLY A 60 -5.00 8.45 -16.81
C GLY A 60 -6.47 8.54 -16.38
N GLU A 61 -7.27 7.58 -16.87
CA GLU A 61 -8.71 7.51 -16.59
C GLU A 61 -9.06 7.35 -15.11
N GLN A 62 -8.17 6.77 -14.30
CA GLN A 62 -8.43 6.56 -12.87
C GLN A 62 -8.55 7.90 -12.13
N LYS A 63 -7.67 8.86 -12.46
CA LYS A 63 -7.70 10.21 -11.89
C LYS A 63 -8.97 10.97 -12.26
N GLN A 64 -9.51 10.73 -13.46
CA GLN A 64 -10.74 11.35 -13.93
C GLN A 64 -11.99 10.76 -13.27
N LYS A 65 -12.00 9.43 -13.06
CA LYS A 65 -13.14 8.70 -12.47
C LYS A 65 -13.20 8.86 -10.94
N MET A 66 -12.07 9.11 -10.28
CA MET A 66 -11.95 9.14 -8.83
C MET A 66 -11.01 10.27 -8.35
N PRO A 67 -11.38 11.56 -8.55
CA PRO A 67 -10.53 12.69 -8.17
C PRO A 67 -10.36 12.86 -6.66
N ASP A 68 -11.34 12.42 -5.86
CA ASP A 68 -11.36 12.62 -4.40
C ASP A 68 -10.67 11.49 -3.62
N VAL A 69 -10.19 10.45 -4.31
CA VAL A 69 -9.54 9.31 -3.66
C VAL A 69 -8.05 9.59 -3.48
N THR A 70 -7.61 9.58 -2.22
CA THR A 70 -6.18 9.71 -1.87
C THR A 70 -5.61 8.35 -1.51
N PHE A 71 -4.49 7.96 -2.12
CA PHE A 71 -3.82 6.71 -1.78
C PHE A 71 -2.65 6.94 -0.84
N MET A 72 -2.41 5.95 0.02
CA MET A 72 -1.32 5.93 0.98
C MET A 72 -0.68 4.55 0.96
N ILE A 73 0.64 4.51 0.86
CA ILE A 73 1.39 3.26 1.06
C ILE A 73 1.40 3.00 2.57
N SER A 74 0.92 1.84 3.00
CA SER A 74 0.89 1.51 4.43
C SER A 74 2.17 0.81 4.88
N GLU A 75 2.77 -0.01 4.01
CA GLU A 75 3.93 -0.82 4.36
C GLU A 75 4.82 -1.08 3.14
N ILE A 76 6.13 -0.97 3.36
CA ILE A 76 7.18 -1.35 2.43
C ILE A 76 8.13 -2.31 3.14
N GLU A 77 8.41 -3.44 2.52
CA GLU A 77 9.50 -4.31 2.93
C GLU A 77 10.73 -4.06 2.05
N VAL A 78 11.87 -3.80 2.67
CA VAL A 78 13.17 -3.69 2.01
C VAL A 78 14.01 -4.89 2.42
N ALA A 79 14.53 -5.63 1.44
CA ALA A 79 15.39 -6.78 1.66
C ALA A 79 16.76 -6.56 0.99
N LEU A 80 17.82 -6.78 1.76
CA LEU A 80 19.18 -6.82 1.23
C LEU A 80 19.51 -8.27 0.88
N ILE A 81 19.88 -8.51 -0.38
CA ILE A 81 20.11 -9.84 -0.95
C ILE A 81 21.54 -9.91 -1.47
N ARG A 82 22.30 -10.90 -1.01
CA ARG A 82 23.66 -11.21 -1.48
C ARG A 82 23.70 -12.64 -1.98
N ASN A 83 24.21 -12.85 -3.18
CA ASN A 83 24.32 -14.18 -3.81
C ASN A 83 22.97 -14.95 -3.78
N GLY A 84 21.86 -14.25 -4.01
CA GLY A 84 20.51 -14.83 -4.03
C GLY A 84 19.88 -15.09 -2.65
N LYS A 85 20.57 -14.80 -1.54
CA LYS A 85 20.03 -14.97 -0.18
C LYS A 85 19.75 -13.64 0.50
N LYS A 86 18.60 -13.51 1.15
CA LYS A 86 18.29 -12.36 2.03
C LYS A 86 19.23 -12.40 3.24
N ILE A 87 20.02 -11.34 3.42
CA ILE A 87 20.96 -11.19 4.54
C ILE A 87 20.47 -10.21 5.60
N ALA A 88 19.60 -9.27 5.22
CA ALA A 88 18.96 -8.34 6.12
C ALA A 88 17.62 -7.87 5.55
N GLY A 89 16.77 -7.30 6.42
CA GLY A 89 15.52 -6.69 5.99
C GLY A 89 15.09 -5.56 6.92
N LEU A 90 14.27 -4.68 6.38
CA LEU A 90 13.70 -3.53 7.07
C LEU A 90 12.25 -3.37 6.61
N VAL A 91 11.35 -3.11 7.54
CA VAL A 91 9.96 -2.74 7.23
C VAL A 91 9.81 -1.26 7.51
N LEU A 92 9.27 -0.53 6.54
CA LEU A 92 8.94 0.89 6.62
C LEU A 92 7.44 1.05 6.56
N ASN A 93 6.89 1.77 7.53
CA ASN A 93 5.47 2.10 7.57
C ASN A 93 5.21 3.44 6.89
N ASP A 94 3.97 3.66 6.48
CA ASP A 94 3.49 4.94 5.91
C ASP A 94 4.23 5.40 4.65
N GLY A 95 4.80 4.45 3.90
CA GLY A 95 5.38 4.73 2.59
C GLY A 95 6.72 5.44 2.60
N LYS A 96 7.33 5.67 3.77
CA LYS A 96 8.60 6.42 3.86
C LYS A 96 9.47 5.94 5.01
N GLY A 97 10.78 6.12 4.89
CA GLY A 97 11.70 5.88 5.99
C GLY A 97 13.16 5.84 5.60
N SER A 98 14.01 5.56 6.59
CA SER A 98 15.45 5.54 6.39
C SER A 98 15.99 4.13 6.14
N LEU A 99 16.81 3.97 5.10
CA LEU A 99 17.58 2.77 4.78
C LEU A 99 18.89 2.66 5.59
N THR A 100 19.18 3.64 6.45
CA THR A 100 20.40 3.67 7.28
C THR A 100 20.65 2.37 8.06
N PRO A 101 19.65 1.68 8.63
CA PRO A 101 19.86 0.41 9.32
C PRO A 101 20.48 -0.68 8.43
N LEU A 102 20.17 -0.69 7.13
CA LEU A 102 20.72 -1.66 6.17
C LEU A 102 22.09 -1.23 5.63
N ARG A 103 22.42 0.06 5.72
CA ARG A 103 23.60 0.66 5.07
C ARG A 103 24.92 0.12 5.59
N MET A 104 24.99 -0.28 6.87
CA MET A 104 26.20 -0.88 7.46
C MET A 104 26.50 -2.26 6.87
N LEU A 105 25.49 -2.95 6.35
CA LEU A 105 25.61 -4.31 5.82
C LEU A 105 25.78 -4.33 4.29
N ILE A 106 25.39 -3.23 3.63
CA ILE A 106 25.48 -3.04 2.19
C ILE A 106 26.94 -3.11 1.71
N SER A 107 27.15 -3.98 0.72
CA SER A 107 28.34 -4.08 -0.13
C SER A 107 27.97 -3.83 -1.59
N SER A 108 28.94 -3.38 -2.39
CA SER A 108 28.75 -3.23 -3.84
C SER A 108 28.41 -4.58 -4.47
N GLY A 109 27.48 -4.59 -5.42
CA GLY A 109 26.94 -5.81 -6.04
C GLY A 109 25.80 -6.49 -5.26
N ASP A 110 25.50 -6.05 -4.03
CA ASP A 110 24.30 -6.51 -3.33
C ASP A 110 23.03 -6.04 -4.07
N LYS A 111 21.97 -6.83 -3.97
CA LYS A 111 20.65 -6.47 -4.48
C LYS A 111 19.78 -5.93 -3.34
N CYS A 112 19.27 -4.72 -3.49
CA CYS A 112 18.24 -4.14 -2.63
C CYS A 112 16.89 -4.34 -3.29
N GLN A 113 16.07 -5.23 -2.71
CA GLN A 113 14.71 -5.51 -3.17
C GLN A 113 13.71 -4.75 -2.30
N MET A 114 12.93 -3.86 -2.91
CA MET A 114 11.87 -3.08 -2.27
C MET A 114 10.52 -3.64 -2.70
N THR A 115 9.66 -3.94 -1.74
CA THR A 115 8.35 -4.56 -1.97
C THR A 115 7.27 -3.76 -1.28
N VAL A 116 6.27 -3.26 -2.02
CA VAL A 116 5.09 -2.64 -1.42
C VAL A 116 4.14 -3.72 -0.91
N ARG A 117 3.94 -3.74 0.41
CA ARG A 117 3.15 -4.76 1.11
C ARG A 117 1.72 -4.33 1.40
N GLY A 118 1.43 -3.03 1.41
CA GLY A 118 0.07 -2.56 1.59
C GLY A 118 -0.15 -1.18 1.00
N ILE A 119 -1.34 -1.01 0.44
CA ILE A 119 -1.82 0.28 -0.06
C ILE A 119 -3.21 0.47 0.53
N LYS A 120 -3.43 1.65 1.11
CA LYS A 120 -4.72 2.09 1.60
C LYS A 120 -5.20 3.24 0.73
N PHE A 121 -6.49 3.41 0.62
CA PHE A 121 -7.07 4.64 0.11
C PHE A 121 -7.92 5.29 1.19
N LEU A 122 -7.96 6.62 1.15
CA LEU A 122 -8.84 7.45 1.94
C LEU A 122 -10.03 7.83 1.05
N HIS A 123 -11.22 7.50 1.53
CA HIS A 123 -12.48 7.94 0.95
C HIS A 123 -13.43 8.26 2.11
N ASP A 124 -14.05 9.43 2.06
CA ASP A 124 -14.99 9.90 3.09
C ASP A 124 -14.45 9.83 4.53
N GLY A 125 -13.14 10.09 4.70
CA GLY A 125 -12.48 10.08 6.01
C GLY A 125 -12.13 8.69 6.54
N VAL A 126 -12.41 7.62 5.80
CA VAL A 126 -12.11 6.24 6.19
C VAL A 126 -10.97 5.67 5.34
N TYR A 127 -9.95 5.12 6.00
CA TYR A 127 -8.91 4.36 5.33
C TYR A 127 -9.36 2.93 5.09
N THR A 128 -9.38 2.52 3.84
CA THR A 128 -9.71 1.15 3.43
C THR A 128 -8.50 0.52 2.74
N ASP A 129 -8.21 -0.73 3.10
CA ASP A 129 -7.13 -1.51 2.51
C ASP A 129 -7.54 -2.03 1.12
N ILE A 130 -6.71 -1.83 0.10
CA ILE A 130 -6.90 -2.40 -1.25
C ILE A 130 -6.00 -3.61 -1.52
N GLY A 131 -5.30 -4.06 -0.48
CA GLY A 131 -4.44 -5.21 -0.46
C GLY A 131 -3.00 -4.90 -0.86
N THR A 132 -2.21 -5.96 -0.78
CA THR A 132 -0.79 -5.99 -1.09
C THR A 132 -0.60 -5.82 -2.59
N GLY A 133 -0.10 -4.65 -3.01
CA GLY A 133 0.27 -4.41 -4.40
C GLY A 133 1.38 -5.34 -4.89
N ASN A 134 2.16 -5.95 -3.98
CA ASN A 134 3.38 -6.73 -4.25
C ASN A 134 4.19 -6.11 -5.40
N VAL A 135 4.26 -4.77 -5.40
CA VAL A 135 5.07 -4.05 -6.37
C VAL A 135 6.50 -4.22 -5.92
N ILE A 136 7.24 -5.04 -6.64
CA ILE A 136 8.63 -5.37 -6.34
C ILE A 136 9.53 -4.57 -7.28
N LYS A 137 10.51 -3.88 -6.69
CA LYS A 137 11.60 -3.24 -7.41
C LYS A 137 12.93 -3.72 -6.88
N ASP A 138 13.77 -4.17 -7.80
CA ASP A 138 15.11 -4.64 -7.53
C ASP A 138 16.12 -3.59 -8.00
N TYR A 139 17.05 -3.26 -7.11
CA TYR A 139 18.15 -2.35 -7.36
C TYR A 139 19.48 -3.02 -7.05
N ILE A 140 20.51 -2.75 -7.84
CA ILE A 140 21.88 -3.17 -7.54
C ILE A 140 22.59 -2.03 -6.80
N VAL A 141 23.27 -2.35 -5.71
CA VAL A 141 24.10 -1.38 -4.99
C VAL A 141 25.42 -1.19 -5.74
N GLU A 142 25.72 0.05 -6.07
CA GLU A 142 27.05 0.48 -6.55
C GLU A 142 27.95 0.92 -5.39
#